data_AF-A0A817YSP8-F1
#
_entry.id   AF-A0A817YSP8-F1
#
_cell.length_a   1.000
_cell.length_b   1.000
_cell.length_c   1.000
_cell.angle_alpha   90.00
_cell.angle_beta   90.00
_cell.angle_gamma   90.00
#
_symmetry.space_group_name_H-M   'P 1'
#
loop_
_entity.id
_entity.type
_entity.pdbx_description
1 polymer ?
#
loop_
_entity_poly.entity_id
_entity_poly.type
_entity_poly.pdbx_seq_one_letter_code
_entity_poly.pdbx_strand_id
1 'polypeptide(L)'
;MIFLSGPPSIGKSIRICQYLNDDHFDKQWPIRILHSCTNSLAAYALSTILSSFNQPIDCFTFENMSLTAESTSLITITTHEFLLHTLISGDYLLKSSMTHLIVDDVHKRSHTLDMLLAYLKDTHHKFRHLKIILIQTTIQYDTLVKYFGNVATHTIDMNGVMNEKIEEMFLDQILFDIERIDQNKCLSIANYGMQLLDHWCHLAEQASIHHQTSSSIICESCQNIYSLLEQNMTADEKYLSTLIGRCFINGLIEDFQLMMNFITQYPNKCNYQHPLTLVTPLMCISMWSIKTFIERLLLIDSLLINLRAVNNFSAIDFARKFATNETIDLLETNITHDPLLLEQLLSLTNNNSNSIASIALMKYYLQTRKFDDIIDYELILSIVKYVCQIRSGHILVFLPSPDEISIMADIILSRNFSNEFGIEIHAILNPTSWSLINNDRLRLLILCDASCEIGVPFRNISCVIDTGITLEENIMQAKLFAWTNCSVAEFMLKLPFPPPFAVVRAGILQLKSLDLFDKWEDLVELGAYCLALPIVELSYAMMIVYAHLFKCLQPILIIVSTLIIGDPCK
;
A
#
# COMPACT_ATOMS: atom_id res chain seq x y z
N MET A 1 -23.71 -17.73 -7.26
CA MET A 1 -22.44 -17.26 -6.69
C MET A 1 -22.44 -17.59 -5.21
N ILE A 2 -21.28 -17.94 -4.64
CA ILE A 2 -21.13 -18.29 -3.22
C ILE A 2 -19.89 -17.59 -2.68
N PHE A 3 -19.99 -17.00 -1.49
CA PHE A 3 -18.86 -16.47 -0.74
C PHE A 3 -18.42 -17.46 0.33
N LEU A 4 -17.15 -17.85 0.30
CA LEU A 4 -16.51 -18.67 1.33
C LEU A 4 -15.49 -17.83 2.09
N SER A 5 -15.78 -17.57 3.36
CA SER A 5 -14.89 -16.85 4.27
C SER A 5 -14.27 -17.80 5.28
N GLY A 6 -13.00 -17.57 5.63
CA GLY A 6 -12.31 -18.31 6.69
C GLY A 6 -10.88 -17.81 6.89
N PRO A 7 -10.16 -18.22 7.94
CA PRO A 7 -8.79 -17.78 8.16
C PRO A 7 -7.81 -18.30 7.07
N PRO A 8 -6.69 -17.61 6.83
CA PRO A 8 -5.77 -17.88 5.71
C PRO A 8 -5.10 -19.27 5.77
N SER A 9 -4.95 -19.88 6.94
CA SER A 9 -4.15 -21.10 7.15
C SER A 9 -4.86 -22.44 6.88
N ILE A 10 -6.12 -22.44 6.43
CA ILE A 10 -6.90 -23.68 6.30
C ILE A 10 -6.60 -24.46 5.01
N GLY A 11 -5.90 -23.85 4.03
CA GLY A 11 -5.73 -24.43 2.70
C GLY A 11 -7.06 -24.53 1.95
N LYS A 12 -7.91 -23.50 2.07
CA LYS A 12 -9.26 -23.43 1.49
C LYS A 12 -9.25 -23.76 0.01
N SER A 13 -8.39 -23.10 -0.76
CA SER A 13 -8.25 -23.22 -2.21
C SER A 13 -8.00 -24.67 -2.64
N ILE A 14 -7.09 -25.36 -1.94
CA ILE A 14 -6.76 -26.78 -2.18
C ILE A 14 -7.95 -27.68 -1.85
N ARG A 15 -8.52 -27.53 -0.65
CA ARG A 15 -9.60 -28.39 -0.17
C ARG A 15 -10.89 -28.22 -0.96
N ILE A 16 -11.20 -27.01 -1.43
CA ILE A 16 -12.38 -26.75 -2.24
C ILE A 16 -12.24 -27.43 -3.61
N CYS A 17 -11.09 -27.30 -4.26
CA CYS A 17 -10.81 -28.00 -5.52
C CYS A 17 -10.94 -29.52 -5.37
N GLN A 18 -10.36 -30.09 -4.31
CA GLN A 18 -10.46 -31.52 -4.00
C GLN A 18 -11.91 -31.94 -3.76
N TYR A 19 -12.62 -31.24 -2.87
CA TYR A 19 -14.01 -31.56 -2.54
C TYR A 19 -14.92 -31.56 -3.77
N LEU A 20 -14.80 -30.55 -4.64
CA LEU A 20 -15.60 -30.48 -5.86
C LEU A 20 -15.29 -31.62 -6.82
N ASN A 21 -14.01 -31.94 -6.98
CA ASN A 21 -13.56 -33.02 -7.86
C ASN A 21 -14.03 -34.39 -7.34
N ASP A 22 -13.87 -34.66 -6.05
CA ASP A 22 -14.29 -35.91 -5.41
C ASP A 22 -15.82 -36.08 -5.48
N ASP A 23 -16.60 -35.03 -5.20
CA ASP A 23 -18.07 -35.06 -5.28
C ASP A 23 -18.58 -35.34 -6.71
N HIS A 24 -17.92 -34.77 -7.73
CA HIS A 24 -18.29 -35.02 -9.13
C HIS A 24 -17.79 -36.37 -9.64
N PHE A 25 -16.64 -36.84 -9.13
CA PHE A 25 -16.14 -38.19 -9.40
C PHE A 25 -17.11 -39.25 -8.88
N ASP A 26 -17.59 -39.09 -7.63
CA ASP A 26 -18.58 -39.98 -7.01
C ASP A 26 -19.91 -39.99 -7.79
N LYS A 27 -20.30 -38.83 -8.35
CA LYS A 27 -21.54 -38.68 -9.15
C LYS A 27 -21.37 -39.03 -10.63
N GLN A 28 -20.15 -39.34 -11.09
CA GLN A 28 -19.79 -39.51 -12.50
C GLN A 28 -20.21 -38.34 -13.41
N TRP A 29 -20.11 -37.12 -12.89
CA TRP A 29 -20.38 -35.90 -13.66
C TRP A 29 -19.09 -35.30 -14.19
N PRO A 30 -19.05 -34.82 -15.44
CA PRO A 30 -17.89 -34.12 -15.95
C PRO A 30 -17.70 -32.81 -15.17
N ILE A 31 -16.46 -32.49 -14.82
CA ILE A 31 -16.12 -31.30 -14.05
C ILE A 31 -14.96 -30.55 -14.71
N ARG A 32 -15.15 -29.24 -14.88
CA ARG A 32 -14.07 -28.34 -15.30
C ARG A 32 -14.04 -27.13 -14.38
N ILE A 33 -12.96 -27.04 -13.61
CA ILE A 33 -12.72 -25.99 -12.61
C ILE A 33 -11.71 -25.01 -13.18
N LEU A 34 -12.06 -23.73 -13.23
CA LEU A 34 -11.13 -22.64 -13.47
C LEU A 34 -10.82 -21.95 -12.14
N HIS A 35 -9.59 -22.04 -11.68
CA HIS A 35 -9.10 -21.42 -10.45
C HIS A 35 -8.23 -20.22 -10.79
N SER A 36 -8.57 -19.05 -10.26
CA SER A 36 -7.86 -17.80 -10.47
C SER A 36 -7.19 -17.36 -9.17
N CYS A 37 -5.87 -17.14 -9.24
CA CYS A 37 -5.03 -16.70 -8.13
C CYS A 37 -4.48 -15.28 -8.37
N THR A 38 -3.96 -14.65 -7.33
CA THR A 38 -3.41 -13.29 -7.37
C THR A 38 -2.21 -13.12 -8.29
N ASN A 39 -1.31 -14.11 -8.35
CA ASN A 39 -0.13 -14.05 -9.19
C ASN A 39 0.26 -15.43 -9.74
N SER A 40 1.22 -15.42 -10.68
CA SER A 40 1.74 -16.63 -11.35
C SER A 40 2.32 -17.64 -10.37
N LEU A 41 2.81 -17.14 -9.24
CA LEU A 41 3.47 -17.91 -8.22
C LEU A 41 2.54 -18.71 -7.33
N ALA A 42 1.48 -18.07 -6.83
CA ALA A 42 0.38 -18.74 -6.16
C ALA A 42 -0.27 -19.79 -7.08
N ALA A 43 -0.42 -19.46 -8.38
CA ALA A 43 -0.90 -20.41 -9.37
C ALA A 43 0.03 -21.65 -9.50
N TYR A 44 1.34 -21.43 -9.60
CA TYR A 44 2.32 -22.51 -9.68
C TYR A 44 2.36 -23.38 -8.41
N ALA A 45 2.40 -22.76 -7.23
CA ALA A 45 2.43 -23.49 -5.96
C ALA A 45 1.18 -24.35 -5.76
N LEU A 46 -0.01 -23.77 -6.02
CA LEU A 46 -1.28 -24.49 -5.95
C LEU A 46 -1.32 -25.67 -6.93
N SER A 47 -0.79 -25.49 -8.14
CA SER A 47 -0.71 -26.55 -9.15
C SER A 47 0.19 -27.70 -8.74
N THR A 48 1.35 -27.39 -8.13
CA THR A 48 2.31 -28.39 -7.69
C THR A 48 1.70 -29.22 -6.55
N ILE A 49 1.04 -28.55 -5.59
CA ILE A 49 0.36 -29.22 -4.50
C ILE A 49 -0.78 -30.10 -5.02
N LEU A 50 -1.65 -29.59 -5.89
CA LEU A 50 -2.76 -30.38 -6.44
C LEU A 50 -2.26 -31.57 -7.28
N SER A 51 -1.16 -31.41 -8.01
CA SER A 51 -0.56 -32.49 -8.81
C SER A 51 -0.07 -33.66 -7.98
N SER A 52 0.36 -33.40 -6.74
CA SER A 52 0.78 -34.44 -5.80
C SER A 52 -0.33 -35.41 -5.40
N PHE A 53 -1.60 -35.06 -5.66
CA PHE A 53 -2.77 -35.88 -5.36
C PHE A 53 -3.24 -36.77 -6.53
N ASN A 54 -2.42 -36.99 -7.57
CA ASN A 54 -2.75 -37.83 -8.74
C ASN A 54 -4.01 -37.42 -9.52
N GLN A 55 -4.36 -36.13 -9.53
CA GLN A 55 -5.47 -35.60 -10.32
C GLN A 55 -4.96 -35.09 -11.69
N PRO A 56 -5.70 -35.30 -12.80
CA PRO A 56 -5.34 -34.70 -14.09
C PRO A 56 -5.54 -33.18 -14.02
N ILE A 57 -4.43 -32.44 -13.99
CA ILE A 57 -4.40 -30.99 -13.82
C ILE A 57 -3.67 -30.38 -15.02
N ASP A 58 -4.31 -29.40 -15.65
CA ASP A 58 -3.64 -28.53 -16.60
C ASP A 58 -3.34 -27.20 -15.88
N CYS A 59 -2.08 -26.93 -15.58
CA CYS A 59 -1.68 -25.64 -15.03
C CYS A 59 -1.39 -24.66 -16.18
N PHE A 60 -2.07 -23.52 -16.22
CA PHE A 60 -1.86 -22.49 -17.23
C PHE A 60 -1.23 -21.27 -16.58
N THR A 61 0.09 -21.27 -16.53
CA THR A 61 0.86 -20.03 -16.40
C THR A 61 1.07 -19.44 -17.79
N PHE A 62 1.36 -18.13 -17.88
CA PHE A 62 1.56 -17.38 -19.14
C PHE A 62 2.50 -18.06 -20.16
N GLU A 63 3.29 -19.04 -19.74
CA GLU A 63 4.31 -19.72 -20.54
C GLU A 63 3.84 -20.99 -21.28
N ASN A 64 2.72 -21.63 -20.92
CA ASN A 64 2.33 -22.92 -21.52
C ASN A 64 0.83 -23.00 -21.85
N MET A 65 0.47 -22.54 -23.05
CA MET A 65 -0.84 -22.81 -23.67
C MET A 65 -0.77 -24.10 -24.50
N SER A 66 -1.17 -25.24 -23.92
CA SER A 66 -1.58 -26.41 -24.70
C SER A 66 -3.03 -26.76 -24.37
N LEU A 67 -3.97 -26.29 -25.20
CA LEU A 67 -5.38 -26.64 -25.15
C LEU A 67 -5.59 -28.06 -25.71
N THR A 68 -5.07 -29.09 -25.03
CA THR A 68 -5.25 -30.49 -25.46
C THR A 68 -5.29 -31.44 -24.27
N ALA A 69 -6.30 -31.31 -23.41
CA ALA A 69 -6.69 -32.39 -22.52
C ALA A 69 -8.07 -32.92 -22.92
N GLU A 70 -8.11 -34.16 -23.40
CA GLU A 70 -9.32 -34.91 -23.73
C GLU A 70 -10.07 -35.40 -22.47
N SER A 71 -9.65 -34.97 -21.27
CA SER A 71 -10.18 -35.46 -19.99
C SER A 71 -11.57 -34.90 -19.65
N THR A 72 -12.36 -35.75 -19.00
CA THR A 72 -13.71 -35.44 -18.48
C THR A 72 -13.68 -34.63 -17.19
N SER A 73 -12.56 -34.65 -16.46
CA SER A 73 -12.27 -33.88 -15.24
C SER A 73 -10.99 -33.06 -15.44
N LEU A 74 -11.10 -31.72 -15.40
CA LEU A 74 -9.96 -30.83 -15.58
C LEU A 74 -9.95 -29.71 -14.53
N ILE A 75 -8.82 -29.53 -13.86
CA ILE A 75 -8.55 -28.36 -13.03
C ILE A 75 -7.56 -27.48 -13.77
N THR A 76 -7.97 -26.24 -14.03
CA THR A 76 -7.24 -25.20 -14.75
C THR A 76 -6.90 -24.09 -13.76
N ILE A 77 -5.61 -23.81 -13.56
CA ILE A 77 -5.15 -22.76 -12.63
C ILE A 77 -4.55 -21.62 -13.45
N THR A 78 -4.94 -20.38 -13.14
CA THR A 78 -4.58 -19.14 -13.86
C THR A 78 -4.42 -17.96 -12.90
N THR A 79 -3.92 -16.82 -13.39
CA THR A 79 -3.90 -15.57 -12.62
C THR A 79 -5.19 -14.75 -12.82
N HIS A 80 -5.49 -13.82 -11.91
CA HIS A 80 -6.60 -12.87 -12.07
C HIS A 80 -6.46 -12.05 -13.35
N GLU A 81 -5.23 -11.60 -13.63
CA GLU A 81 -4.90 -10.84 -14.84
C GLU A 81 -5.17 -11.65 -16.11
N PHE A 82 -4.66 -12.88 -16.19
CA PHE A 82 -4.86 -13.72 -17.36
C PHE A 82 -6.34 -14.05 -17.57
N LEU A 83 -7.06 -14.36 -16.49
CA LEU A 83 -8.51 -14.58 -16.55
C LEU A 83 -9.22 -13.33 -17.07
N LEU A 84 -8.87 -12.16 -16.53
CA LEU A 84 -9.45 -10.89 -16.94
C LEU A 84 -9.22 -10.60 -18.43
N HIS A 85 -7.99 -10.75 -18.92
CA HIS A 85 -7.65 -10.58 -20.35
C HIS A 85 -8.34 -11.61 -21.26
N THR A 86 -8.51 -12.84 -20.79
CA THR A 86 -9.25 -13.87 -21.53
C THR A 86 -10.72 -13.48 -21.68
N LEU A 87 -11.32 -12.94 -20.61
CA LEU A 87 -12.71 -12.48 -20.63
C LEU A 87 -12.90 -11.26 -21.52
N ILE A 88 -11.91 -10.36 -21.56
CA ILE A 88 -11.86 -9.23 -22.51
C ILE A 88 -11.90 -9.73 -23.96
N SER A 89 -11.07 -10.72 -24.27
CA SER A 89 -10.94 -11.26 -25.63
C SER A 89 -12.19 -12.04 -26.06
N GLY A 90 -12.93 -12.60 -25.09
CA GLY A 90 -14.27 -13.13 -25.29
C GLY A 90 -14.68 -14.18 -24.27
N ASP A 91 -15.97 -14.18 -23.93
CA ASP A 91 -16.59 -15.08 -22.94
C ASP A 91 -16.65 -16.58 -23.34
N TYR A 92 -16.08 -16.98 -24.48
CA TYR A 92 -16.28 -18.32 -25.04
C TYR A 92 -15.84 -19.42 -24.06
N LEU A 93 -14.74 -19.19 -23.34
CA LEU A 93 -14.19 -20.15 -22.37
C LEU A 93 -15.15 -20.41 -21.21
N LEU A 94 -15.75 -19.35 -20.64
CA LEU A 94 -16.75 -19.50 -19.58
C LEU A 94 -18.09 -20.06 -20.10
N LYS A 95 -18.46 -19.78 -21.36
CA LYS A 95 -19.74 -20.22 -21.94
C LYS A 95 -19.77 -21.69 -22.35
N SER A 96 -18.67 -22.23 -22.86
CA SER A 96 -18.68 -23.51 -23.59
C SER A 96 -18.07 -24.68 -22.82
N SER A 97 -17.15 -24.45 -21.89
CA SER A 97 -16.35 -25.53 -21.29
C SER A 97 -16.36 -25.58 -19.76
N MET A 98 -16.53 -24.46 -19.06
CA MET A 98 -16.31 -24.42 -17.60
C MET A 98 -17.59 -24.68 -16.78
N THR A 99 -17.44 -25.44 -15.69
CA THR A 99 -18.52 -25.75 -14.74
C THR A 99 -18.42 -24.91 -13.47
N HIS A 100 -17.21 -24.67 -12.99
CA HIS A 100 -16.92 -23.93 -11.76
C HIS A 100 -15.84 -22.88 -12.03
N LEU A 101 -16.04 -21.68 -11.49
CA LEU A 101 -15.04 -20.61 -11.44
C LEU A 101 -14.75 -20.31 -9.97
N ILE A 102 -13.49 -20.43 -9.57
CA ILE A 102 -13.01 -20.07 -8.24
C ILE A 102 -12.14 -18.83 -8.39
N VAL A 103 -12.50 -17.76 -7.69
CA VAL A 103 -11.66 -16.56 -7.55
C VAL A 103 -11.13 -16.55 -6.14
N ASP A 104 -9.83 -16.74 -6.00
CA ASP A 104 -9.16 -16.83 -4.71
C ASP A 104 -8.74 -15.46 -4.17
N ASP A 105 -8.46 -15.40 -2.86
CA ASP A 105 -7.89 -14.25 -2.17
C ASP A 105 -8.57 -12.90 -2.48
N VAL A 106 -9.90 -12.89 -2.54
CA VAL A 106 -10.70 -11.71 -2.93
C VAL A 106 -10.54 -10.52 -1.95
N HIS A 107 -9.93 -10.76 -0.79
CA HIS A 107 -9.58 -9.73 0.20
C HIS A 107 -8.31 -8.94 -0.14
N LYS A 108 -7.39 -9.51 -0.95
CA LYS A 108 -6.15 -8.86 -1.36
C LYS A 108 -6.46 -7.94 -2.53
N ARG A 109 -6.90 -6.74 -2.17
CA ARG A 109 -7.33 -5.69 -3.09
C ARG A 109 -6.25 -5.45 -4.13
N SER A 110 -6.61 -5.65 -5.39
CA SER A 110 -5.83 -5.22 -6.53
C SER A 110 -6.78 -4.66 -7.56
N HIS A 111 -6.33 -3.68 -8.33
CA HIS A 111 -7.14 -3.06 -9.38
C HIS A 111 -7.67 -4.12 -10.36
N THR A 112 -6.83 -5.08 -10.76
CA THR A 112 -7.18 -6.23 -11.60
C THR A 112 -8.31 -7.07 -11.02
N LEU A 113 -8.21 -7.42 -9.73
CA LEU A 113 -9.24 -8.18 -9.03
C LEU A 113 -10.55 -7.40 -8.94
N ASP A 114 -10.50 -6.12 -8.60
CA ASP A 114 -11.70 -5.28 -8.46
C ASP A 114 -12.45 -5.16 -9.79
N MET A 115 -11.72 -5.01 -10.91
CA MET A 115 -12.32 -5.05 -12.25
C MET A 115 -12.89 -6.43 -12.59
N LEU A 116 -12.20 -7.52 -12.26
CA LEU A 116 -12.70 -8.87 -12.46
C LEU A 116 -14.01 -9.10 -11.68
N LEU A 117 -14.09 -8.65 -10.43
CA LEU A 117 -15.28 -8.75 -9.60
C LEU A 117 -16.43 -7.91 -10.16
N ALA A 118 -16.16 -6.69 -10.63
CA ALA A 118 -17.15 -5.85 -11.29
C ALA A 118 -17.67 -6.51 -12.58
N TYR A 119 -16.78 -7.06 -13.40
CA TYR A 119 -17.14 -7.82 -14.59
C TYR A 119 -18.04 -9.02 -14.26
N LEU A 120 -17.65 -9.83 -13.26
CA LEU A 120 -18.43 -10.99 -12.84
C LEU A 120 -19.79 -10.60 -12.26
N LYS A 121 -19.87 -9.49 -11.51
CA LYS A 121 -21.14 -8.98 -10.98
C LYS A 121 -22.13 -8.66 -12.11
N ASP A 122 -21.67 -8.03 -13.18
CA ASP A 122 -22.55 -7.66 -14.29
C ASP A 122 -22.87 -8.84 -15.22
N THR A 123 -21.92 -9.77 -15.39
CA THR A 123 -22.03 -10.84 -16.38
C THR A 123 -22.50 -12.18 -15.82
N HIS A 124 -22.53 -12.39 -14.50
CA HIS A 124 -22.90 -13.69 -13.92
C HIS A 124 -24.29 -14.19 -14.38
N HIS A 125 -25.24 -13.29 -14.64
CA HIS A 125 -26.56 -13.65 -15.18
C HIS A 125 -26.49 -14.32 -16.57
N LYS A 126 -25.44 -14.03 -17.35
CA LYS A 126 -25.17 -14.63 -18.67
C LYS A 126 -24.71 -16.08 -18.54
N PHE A 127 -24.11 -16.46 -17.40
CA PHE A 127 -23.50 -17.77 -17.17
C PHE A 127 -24.32 -18.62 -16.18
N ARG A 128 -25.57 -18.96 -16.52
CA ARG A 128 -26.46 -19.71 -15.60
C ARG A 128 -25.96 -21.12 -15.23
N HIS A 129 -25.15 -21.73 -16.09
CA HIS A 129 -24.54 -23.04 -15.84
C HIS A 129 -23.29 -22.96 -14.95
N LEU A 130 -22.65 -21.80 -14.87
CA LEU A 130 -21.38 -21.62 -14.15
C LEU A 130 -21.61 -21.38 -12.66
N LYS A 131 -20.94 -22.15 -11.81
CA LYS A 131 -20.90 -21.91 -10.36
C LYS A 131 -19.68 -21.07 -10.00
N ILE A 132 -19.93 -19.82 -9.59
CA ILE A 132 -18.86 -18.90 -9.16
C ILE A 132 -18.69 -18.98 -7.63
N ILE A 133 -17.47 -19.25 -7.19
CA ILE A 133 -17.06 -19.34 -5.79
C ILE A 133 -16.00 -18.26 -5.54
N LEU A 134 -16.25 -17.40 -4.57
CA LEU A 134 -15.33 -16.33 -4.15
C LEU A 134 -14.74 -16.70 -2.79
N ILE A 135 -13.42 -16.87 -2.71
CA ILE A 135 -12.71 -17.23 -1.49
C ILE A 135 -12.09 -15.97 -0.88
N GLN A 136 -12.31 -15.74 0.41
CA GLN A 136 -11.75 -14.59 1.14
C GLN A 136 -11.29 -14.95 2.55
N THR A 137 -10.48 -14.08 3.14
CA THR A 137 -10.19 -14.08 4.58
C THR A 137 -11.21 -13.26 5.37
N THR A 138 -11.16 -13.30 6.70
CA THR A 138 -12.14 -12.66 7.59
C THR A 138 -12.08 -11.12 7.61
N ILE A 139 -11.12 -10.50 6.93
CA ILE A 139 -10.72 -9.09 7.14
C ILE A 139 -11.70 -8.08 6.51
N GLN A 140 -12.49 -8.44 5.48
CA GLN A 140 -13.35 -7.48 4.74
C GLN A 140 -14.71 -8.04 4.29
N TYR A 141 -15.27 -8.93 5.10
CA TYR A 141 -16.49 -9.67 4.78
C TYR A 141 -17.69 -8.79 4.38
N ASP A 142 -17.93 -7.69 5.09
CA ASP A 142 -19.18 -6.91 4.95
C ASP A 142 -19.29 -6.12 3.63
N THR A 143 -18.18 -5.60 3.11
CA THR A 143 -18.21 -4.72 1.93
C THR A 143 -18.50 -5.49 0.65
N LEU A 144 -17.87 -6.65 0.47
CA LEU A 144 -18.07 -7.50 -0.71
C LEU A 144 -19.46 -8.13 -0.72
N VAL A 145 -19.98 -8.52 0.45
CA VAL A 145 -21.36 -9.04 0.59
C VAL A 145 -22.38 -7.96 0.21
N LYS A 146 -22.19 -6.72 0.68
CA LYS A 146 -23.02 -5.59 0.25
C LYS A 146 -22.92 -5.33 -1.25
N TYR A 147 -21.71 -5.44 -1.81
CA TYR A 147 -21.45 -5.16 -3.22
C TYR A 147 -22.19 -6.11 -4.17
N PHE A 148 -22.17 -7.41 -3.93
CA PHE A 148 -22.86 -8.39 -4.80
C PHE A 148 -24.35 -8.56 -4.47
N GLY A 149 -24.86 -7.94 -3.40
CA GLY A 149 -26.23 -8.14 -2.91
C GLY A 149 -26.37 -9.46 -2.13
N ASN A 150 -27.60 -9.87 -1.78
CA ASN A 150 -27.90 -11.09 -0.99
C ASN A 150 -27.40 -12.39 -1.67
N VAL A 151 -26.09 -12.63 -1.64
CA VAL A 151 -25.43 -13.85 -2.10
C VAL A 151 -25.28 -14.81 -0.92
N ALA A 152 -25.33 -16.11 -1.18
CA ALA A 152 -25.10 -17.12 -0.16
C ALA A 152 -23.66 -17.01 0.39
N THR A 153 -23.57 -16.73 1.69
CA THR A 153 -22.31 -16.57 2.42
C THR A 153 -22.13 -17.68 3.42
N HIS A 154 -20.97 -18.34 3.41
CA HIS A 154 -20.59 -19.37 4.36
C HIS A 154 -19.28 -18.98 5.04
N THR A 155 -19.31 -18.89 6.37
CA THR A 155 -18.13 -18.70 7.21
C THR A 155 -17.67 -20.05 7.74
N ILE A 156 -16.39 -20.36 7.52
CA ILE A 156 -15.73 -21.53 8.10
C ILE A 156 -15.05 -21.05 9.38
N ASP A 157 -15.75 -21.19 10.50
CA ASP A 157 -15.20 -20.88 11.82
C ASP A 157 -14.31 -22.04 12.28
N MET A 158 -13.03 -21.74 12.54
CA MET A 158 -12.10 -22.71 13.12
C MET A 158 -11.64 -22.20 14.49
N ASN A 159 -12.28 -22.72 15.54
CA ASN A 159 -11.69 -22.75 16.87
C ASN A 159 -10.48 -23.69 16.84
N GLY A 160 -9.27 -23.21 16.51
CA GLY A 160 -8.02 -23.87 16.92
C GLY A 160 -6.97 -24.25 15.85
N VAL A 161 -6.65 -23.42 14.85
CA VAL A 161 -5.55 -23.72 13.89
C VAL A 161 -4.37 -22.73 13.90
N MET A 162 -4.28 -21.82 14.88
CA MET A 162 -3.01 -21.13 15.17
C MET A 162 -2.90 -20.91 16.68
N ASN A 163 -2.13 -21.76 17.37
CA ASN A 163 -1.85 -21.61 18.81
C ASN A 163 -0.61 -20.72 19.08
N GLU A 164 0.06 -20.23 18.04
CA GLU A 164 1.20 -19.31 18.18
C GLU A 164 0.70 -17.89 17.95
N LYS A 165 0.78 -17.05 18.99
CA LYS A 165 0.48 -15.62 18.89
C LYS A 165 1.62 -14.95 18.11
N ILE A 166 1.27 -14.29 17.01
CA ILE A 166 2.19 -13.40 16.29
C ILE A 166 2.22 -12.08 17.07
N GLU A 167 3.42 -11.64 17.47
CA GLU A 167 3.64 -10.33 18.10
C GLU A 167 3.92 -9.30 17.01
N GLU A 168 3.06 -8.28 16.91
CA GLU A 168 3.23 -7.17 15.97
C GLU A 168 4.05 -6.06 16.63
N MET A 169 5.10 -5.60 15.95
CA MET A 169 5.93 -4.47 16.40
C MET A 169 5.92 -3.36 15.34
N PHE A 170 5.74 -2.12 15.79
CA PHE A 170 5.73 -0.95 14.91
C PHE A 170 7.07 -0.22 14.93
N LEU A 171 7.29 0.65 13.93
CA LEU A 171 8.58 1.31 13.70
C LEU A 171 9.14 2.03 14.94
N ASP A 172 8.31 2.66 15.74
CA ASP A 172 8.71 3.35 16.96
C ASP A 172 9.26 2.39 18.03
N GLN A 173 8.64 1.22 18.20
CA GLN A 173 9.09 0.16 19.09
C GLN A 173 10.39 -0.46 18.58
N ILE A 174 10.48 -0.69 17.26
CA ILE A 174 11.67 -1.24 16.60
C ILE A 174 12.87 -0.29 16.78
N LEU A 175 12.68 1.02 16.57
CA LEU A 175 13.73 2.01 16.75
C LEU A 175 14.16 2.14 18.22
N PHE A 176 13.24 1.91 19.16
CA PHE A 176 13.53 1.86 20.59
C PHE A 176 14.44 0.66 20.94
N ASP A 177 14.11 -0.52 20.43
CA ASP A 177 14.81 -1.77 20.75
C ASP A 177 16.20 -1.90 20.10
N ILE A 178 16.43 -1.24 18.96
CA ILE A 178 17.68 -1.33 18.17
C ILE A 178 18.76 -0.33 18.66
N GLU A 179 18.47 0.52 19.65
CA GLU A 179 19.41 1.49 20.26
C GLU A 179 20.15 2.41 19.26
N ARG A 180 19.61 2.63 18.06
CA ARG A 180 20.28 3.44 17.01
C ARG A 180 20.25 4.94 17.30
N ILE A 181 19.38 5.38 18.21
CA ILE A 181 19.18 6.78 18.57
C ILE A 181 19.38 6.95 20.08
N ASP A 182 20.24 7.90 20.47
CA ASP A 182 20.54 8.22 21.86
C ASP A 182 19.27 8.71 22.59
N GLN A 183 18.74 7.88 23.48
CA GLN A 183 17.51 8.12 24.23
C GLN A 183 17.53 9.46 24.97
N ASN A 184 18.68 9.86 25.51
CA ASN A 184 18.83 11.12 26.23
C ASN A 184 18.66 12.32 25.29
N LYS A 185 19.12 12.20 24.03
CA LYS A 185 18.93 13.24 23.02
C LYS A 185 17.47 13.34 22.59
N CYS A 186 16.79 12.23 22.32
CA CYS A 186 15.36 12.25 21.96
C CYS A 186 14.47 12.82 23.06
N LEU A 187 14.65 12.36 24.31
CA LEU A 187 13.92 12.88 25.46
C LEU A 187 14.22 14.38 25.66
N SER A 188 15.47 14.79 25.47
CA SER A 188 15.83 16.20 25.55
C SER A 188 15.10 17.01 24.47
N ILE A 189 15.12 16.58 23.20
CA ILE A 189 14.45 17.27 22.08
C ILE A 189 12.94 17.36 22.31
N ALA A 190 12.29 16.28 22.77
CA ALA A 190 10.88 16.29 23.10
C ALA A 190 10.57 17.28 24.23
N ASN A 191 11.39 17.30 25.29
CA ASN A 191 11.25 18.25 26.40
C ASN A 191 11.45 19.70 25.93
N TYR A 192 12.42 19.97 25.05
CA TYR A 192 12.61 21.30 24.47
C TYR A 192 11.46 21.69 23.54
N GLY A 193 10.91 20.75 22.77
CA GLY A 193 9.72 20.97 21.94
C GLY A 193 8.51 21.37 22.77
N MET A 194 8.32 20.71 23.92
CA MET A 194 7.29 21.06 24.90
C MET A 194 7.52 22.47 25.47
N GLN A 195 8.74 22.77 25.94
CA GLN A 195 9.09 24.10 26.47
C GLN A 195 8.90 25.21 25.43
N LEU A 196 9.26 24.94 24.18
CA LEU A 196 9.11 25.90 23.08
C LEU A 196 7.63 26.14 22.77
N LEU A 197 6.81 25.09 22.74
CA LEU A 197 5.37 25.22 22.49
C LEU A 197 4.66 25.95 23.64
N ASP A 198 5.04 25.70 24.89
CA ASP A 198 4.54 26.44 26.05
C ASP A 198 4.92 27.92 25.96
N HIS A 199 6.16 28.22 25.57
CA HIS A 199 6.61 29.59 25.31
C HIS A 199 5.81 30.27 24.20
N TRP A 200 5.58 29.57 23.08
CA TRP A 200 4.76 30.06 21.97
C TRP A 200 3.32 30.36 22.41
N CYS A 201 2.70 29.48 23.19
CA CYS A 201 1.35 29.71 23.72
C CYS A 201 1.30 30.98 24.58
N HIS A 202 2.28 31.18 25.46
CA HIS A 202 2.36 32.38 26.29
C HIS A 202 2.55 33.66 25.46
N LEU A 203 3.39 33.63 24.42
CA LEU A 203 3.56 34.78 23.52
C LEU A 203 2.29 35.06 22.71
N ALA A 204 1.61 34.02 22.21
CA ALA A 204 0.35 34.16 21.49
C ALA A 204 -0.75 34.77 22.37
N GLU A 205 -0.84 34.35 23.64
CA GLU A 205 -1.74 34.95 24.63
C GLU A 205 -1.43 36.44 24.82
N GLN A 206 -0.16 36.82 24.94
CA GLN A 206 0.25 38.23 25.05
C GLN A 206 -0.05 39.04 23.78
N ALA A 207 0.19 38.48 22.60
CA ALA A 207 -0.11 39.11 21.33
C ALA A 207 -1.62 39.36 21.17
N SER A 208 -2.47 38.45 21.66
CA SER A 208 -3.92 38.60 21.67
C SER A 208 -4.42 39.73 22.58
N ILE A 209 -3.72 40.00 23.70
CA ILE A 209 -4.13 41.00 24.71
C ILE A 209 -3.54 42.38 24.43
N HIS A 210 -2.27 42.45 23.98
CA HIS A 210 -1.51 43.71 23.92
C HIS A 210 -1.14 44.15 22.50
N HIS A 211 -1.47 43.39 21.45
CA HIS A 211 -1.07 43.66 20.06
C HIS A 211 0.43 43.99 19.90
N GLN A 212 1.28 43.35 20.71
CA GLN A 212 2.73 43.50 20.62
C GLN A 212 3.30 42.34 19.81
N THR A 213 4.09 42.66 18.79
CA THR A 213 4.78 41.65 17.96
C THR A 213 6.07 41.22 18.64
N SER A 214 6.22 39.93 18.92
CA SER A 214 7.48 39.38 19.42
C SER A 214 8.41 38.97 18.27
N SER A 215 9.69 39.30 18.39
CA SER A 215 10.70 39.01 17.35
C SER A 215 11.41 37.66 17.54
N SER A 216 11.45 37.12 18.76
CA SER A 216 12.13 35.86 19.07
C SER A 216 11.17 34.67 18.95
N ILE A 217 11.25 33.95 17.83
CA ILE A 217 10.47 32.72 17.59
C ILE A 217 11.02 31.56 18.45
N ILE A 218 12.29 31.59 18.83
CA ILE A 218 12.96 30.52 19.56
C ILE A 218 13.43 31.06 20.91
N CYS A 219 13.16 30.30 21.99
CA CYS A 219 13.69 30.61 23.32
C CYS A 219 15.19 30.30 23.37
N GLU A 220 15.98 31.08 24.13
CA GLU A 220 17.43 30.89 24.28
C GLU A 220 17.82 29.45 24.68
N SER A 221 16.97 28.76 25.46
CA SER A 221 17.19 27.37 25.86
C SER A 221 17.07 26.35 24.71
N CYS A 222 16.34 26.70 23.64
CA CYS A 222 16.07 25.82 22.49
C CYS A 222 16.97 26.11 21.28
N GLN A 223 17.71 27.22 21.29
CA GLN A 223 18.49 27.73 20.16
C GLN A 223 19.54 26.73 19.63
N ASN A 224 20.25 26.06 20.54
CA ASN A 224 21.34 25.13 20.20
C ASN A 224 20.84 23.85 19.51
N ILE A 225 19.62 23.42 19.81
CA ILE A 225 19.04 22.19 19.25
C ILE A 225 18.31 22.50 17.96
N TYR A 226 17.64 23.65 17.89
CA TYR A 226 17.07 24.12 16.64
C TYR A 226 18.14 24.30 15.57
N SER A 227 19.30 24.88 15.90
CA SER A 227 20.40 25.07 14.93
C SER A 227 21.00 23.74 14.44
N LEU A 228 21.01 22.70 15.28
CA LEU A 228 21.41 21.34 14.88
C LEU A 228 20.38 20.73 13.91
N LEU A 229 19.09 20.88 14.18
CA LEU A 229 18.02 20.39 13.30
C LEU A 229 18.00 21.16 11.97
N GLU A 230 18.27 22.47 12.02
CA GLU A 230 18.33 23.34 10.85
C GLU A 230 19.43 22.97 9.86
N GLN A 231 20.50 22.31 10.29
CA GLN A 231 21.54 21.83 9.37
C GLN A 231 21.04 20.75 8.40
N ASN A 232 20.01 20.00 8.79
CA ASN A 232 19.47 18.90 7.99
C ASN A 232 18.22 19.28 7.18
N MET A 233 17.68 20.49 7.36
CA MET A 233 16.49 20.95 6.66
C MET A 233 16.80 21.56 5.29
N THR A 234 15.89 21.35 4.33
CA THR A 234 15.91 22.07 3.04
C THR A 234 15.58 23.56 3.21
N ALA A 235 15.92 24.39 2.21
CA ALA A 235 15.62 25.83 2.27
C ALA A 235 14.10 26.10 2.43
N ASP A 236 13.28 25.29 1.76
CA ASP A 236 11.82 25.32 1.80
C ASP A 236 11.27 25.01 3.20
N GLU A 237 11.87 24.04 3.89
CA GLU A 237 11.47 23.66 5.24
C GLU A 237 11.89 24.69 6.28
N LYS A 238 13.07 25.30 6.12
CA LYS A 238 13.49 26.43 6.97
C LYS A 238 12.52 27.61 6.84
N TYR A 239 12.10 27.88 5.62
CA TYR A 239 11.14 28.94 5.36
C TYR A 239 9.77 28.63 5.97
N LEU A 240 9.23 27.43 5.75
CA LEU A 240 7.92 27.03 6.26
C LEU A 240 7.89 26.89 7.79
N SER A 241 8.94 26.35 8.41
CA SER A 241 9.08 26.27 9.87
C SER A 241 9.10 27.66 10.51
N THR A 242 9.84 28.61 9.91
CA THR A 242 9.85 30.01 10.35
C THR A 242 8.47 30.65 10.22
N LEU A 243 7.78 30.42 9.09
CA LEU A 243 6.42 30.94 8.87
C LEU A 243 5.41 30.37 9.88
N ILE A 244 5.47 29.07 10.17
CA ILE A 244 4.59 28.44 11.16
C ILE A 244 4.79 29.08 12.53
N GLY A 245 6.04 29.29 12.95
CA GLY A 245 6.34 29.97 14.22
C GLY A 245 5.81 31.40 14.27
N ARG A 246 6.00 32.20 13.20
CA ARG A 246 5.46 33.57 13.11
C ARG A 246 3.93 33.60 13.13
N CYS A 247 3.30 32.75 12.34
CA CYS A 247 1.84 32.63 12.27
C CYS A 247 1.26 32.24 13.63
N PHE A 248 1.89 31.26 14.31
CA PHE A 248 1.43 30.81 15.62
C PHE A 248 1.53 31.93 16.65
N ILE A 249 2.67 32.62 16.73
CA ILE A 249 2.91 33.60 17.79
C ILE A 249 2.18 34.93 17.54
N ASN A 250 2.24 35.47 16.33
CA ASN A 250 1.81 36.85 16.07
C ASN A 250 0.39 36.97 15.49
N GLY A 251 -0.14 35.91 14.87
CA GLY A 251 -1.49 35.93 14.30
C GLY A 251 -1.69 36.91 13.13
N LEU A 252 -0.63 37.39 12.49
CA LEU A 252 -0.72 38.40 11.43
C LEU A 252 -1.25 37.81 10.13
N ILE A 253 -2.24 38.47 9.53
CA ILE A 253 -2.87 38.04 8.28
C ILE A 253 -1.85 37.91 7.14
N GLU A 254 -0.84 38.79 7.09
CA GLU A 254 0.22 38.76 6.07
C GLU A 254 1.04 37.47 6.14
N ASP A 255 1.43 37.02 7.34
CA ASP A 255 2.17 35.78 7.52
C ASP A 255 1.32 34.56 7.12
N PHE A 256 0.02 34.57 7.43
CA PHE A 256 -0.91 33.53 6.98
C PHE A 256 -1.06 33.50 5.46
N GLN A 257 -1.09 34.66 4.79
CA GLN A 257 -1.12 34.73 3.33
C GLN A 257 0.16 34.14 2.72
N LEU A 258 1.33 34.45 3.29
CA LEU A 258 2.61 33.88 2.84
C LEU A 258 2.63 32.35 3.01
N MET A 259 2.18 31.85 4.17
CA MET A 259 2.07 30.41 4.43
C MET A 259 1.10 29.73 3.45
N MET A 260 -0.06 30.33 3.19
CA MET A 260 -1.03 29.77 2.25
C MET A 260 -0.54 29.80 0.80
N ASN A 261 0.15 30.86 0.37
CA ASN A 261 0.75 30.93 -0.96
C ASN A 261 1.80 29.81 -1.13
N PHE A 262 2.61 29.58 -0.10
CA PHE A 262 3.58 28.49 -0.08
C PHE A 262 2.90 27.12 -0.20
N ILE A 263 1.85 26.86 0.57
CA ILE A 263 1.11 25.58 0.52
C ILE A 263 0.40 25.40 -0.83
N THR A 264 -0.10 26.47 -1.45
CA THR A 264 -0.70 26.36 -2.80
C THR A 264 0.33 26.03 -3.87
N GLN A 265 1.58 26.48 -3.70
CA GLN A 265 2.68 26.16 -4.60
C GLN A 265 3.22 24.74 -4.35
N TYR A 266 3.20 24.28 -3.10
CA TYR A 266 3.66 22.95 -2.67
C TYR A 266 2.57 22.22 -1.87
N PRO A 267 1.54 21.64 -2.53
CA PRO A 267 0.40 21.03 -1.85
C PRO A 267 0.76 19.84 -0.95
N ASN A 268 1.87 19.16 -1.23
CA ASN A 268 2.41 18.07 -0.41
C ASN A 268 2.90 18.52 0.98
N LYS A 269 3.14 19.83 1.19
CA LYS A 269 3.58 20.40 2.47
C LYS A 269 2.41 20.92 3.34
N CYS A 270 1.14 20.71 2.95
CA CYS A 270 -0.01 21.16 3.73
C CYS A 270 -0.06 20.57 5.16
N ASN A 271 0.44 19.34 5.34
CA ASN A 271 0.52 18.62 6.61
C ASN A 271 1.86 18.81 7.34
N TYR A 272 2.71 19.72 6.87
CA TYR A 272 4.04 19.91 7.47
C TYR A 272 3.93 20.26 8.96
N GLN A 273 4.75 19.60 9.78
CA GLN A 273 4.79 19.80 11.22
C GLN A 273 6.10 20.49 11.60
N HIS A 274 6.01 21.59 12.35
CA HIS A 274 7.19 22.30 12.84
C HIS A 274 8.11 21.32 13.59
N PRO A 275 9.44 21.32 13.34
CA PRO A 275 10.33 20.24 13.73
C PRO A 275 10.39 19.98 15.24
N LEU A 276 10.20 21.03 16.05
CA LEU A 276 10.22 20.91 17.51
C LEU A 276 8.84 20.86 18.15
N THR A 277 7.87 21.65 17.67
CA THR A 277 6.56 21.82 18.35
C THR A 277 5.45 20.99 17.74
N LEU A 278 5.70 20.43 16.55
CA LEU A 278 4.78 19.59 15.78
C LEU A 278 3.48 20.29 15.36
N VAL A 279 3.44 21.61 15.50
CA VAL A 279 2.34 22.46 15.07
C VAL A 279 2.23 22.45 13.55
N THR A 280 1.02 22.29 13.04
CA THR A 280 0.69 22.34 11.60
C THR A 280 0.14 23.71 11.19
N PRO A 281 0.14 24.03 9.88
CA PRO A 281 -0.58 25.18 9.35
C PRO A 281 -2.05 25.25 9.81
N LEU A 282 -2.74 24.10 9.80
CA LEU A 282 -4.14 24.01 10.24
C LEU A 282 -4.29 24.38 11.72
N MET A 283 -3.39 23.90 12.60
CA MET A 283 -3.41 24.27 14.03
C MET A 283 -3.22 25.76 14.24
N CYS A 284 -2.27 26.39 13.53
CA CYS A 284 -2.04 27.84 13.62
C CYS A 284 -3.29 28.63 13.22
N ILE A 285 -3.87 28.30 12.07
CA ILE A 285 -5.03 29.04 11.54
C ILE A 285 -6.27 28.82 12.42
N SER A 286 -6.44 27.59 12.93
CA SER A 286 -7.55 27.23 13.82
C SER A 286 -7.46 27.99 15.14
N MET A 287 -6.25 28.14 15.70
CA MET A 287 -6.02 28.89 16.93
C MET A 287 -6.45 30.36 16.83
N TRP A 288 -6.12 31.03 15.72
CA TRP A 288 -6.48 32.44 15.48
C TRP A 288 -7.88 32.64 14.88
N SER A 289 -8.66 31.57 14.75
CA SER A 289 -10.04 31.59 14.26
C SER A 289 -10.22 32.20 12.85
N ILE A 290 -9.24 32.03 11.95
CA ILE A 290 -9.29 32.65 10.61
C ILE A 290 -10.01 31.74 9.62
N LYS A 291 -11.35 31.77 9.67
CA LYS A 291 -12.25 30.90 8.90
C LYS A 291 -11.91 30.76 7.41
N THR A 292 -11.59 31.86 6.74
CA THR A 292 -11.30 31.89 5.30
C THR A 292 -10.10 31.02 4.92
N PHE A 293 -9.08 30.92 5.77
CA PHE A 293 -7.93 30.06 5.53
C PHE A 293 -8.18 28.61 5.95
N ILE A 294 -9.01 28.37 6.96
CA ILE A 294 -9.42 27.01 7.37
C ILE A 294 -10.18 26.34 6.21
N GLU A 295 -11.18 27.03 5.66
CA GLU A 295 -11.96 26.52 4.51
C GLU A 295 -11.06 26.22 3.31
N ARG A 296 -10.06 27.08 3.03
CA ARG A 296 -9.12 26.86 1.93
C ARG A 296 -8.20 25.65 2.16
N LEU A 297 -7.77 25.39 3.39
CA LEU A 297 -6.98 24.20 3.69
C LEU A 297 -7.82 22.93 3.63
N LEU A 298 -9.06 22.96 4.14
CA LEU A 298 -9.97 21.81 4.12
C LEU A 298 -10.34 21.35 2.69
N LEU A 299 -10.18 22.22 1.68
CA LEU A 299 -10.34 21.86 0.27
C LEU A 299 -9.16 21.07 -0.31
N ILE A 300 -8.05 20.92 0.43
CA ILE A 300 -6.90 20.13 -0.01
C ILE A 300 -7.14 18.67 0.35
N ASP A 301 -7.32 17.82 -0.67
CA ASP A 301 -7.65 16.38 -0.50
C ASP A 301 -6.63 15.60 0.36
N SER A 302 -5.36 16.03 0.38
CA SER A 302 -4.31 15.38 1.17
C SER A 302 -4.24 15.83 2.63
N LEU A 303 -5.08 16.76 3.08
CA LEU A 303 -5.01 17.31 4.42
C LEU A 303 -5.39 16.28 5.50
N LEU A 304 -4.56 16.16 6.54
CA LEU A 304 -4.81 15.33 7.71
C LEU A 304 -5.25 16.19 8.90
N ILE A 305 -6.55 16.13 9.22
CA ILE A 305 -7.16 16.95 10.29
C ILE A 305 -6.75 16.47 11.69
N ASN A 306 -6.48 15.16 11.84
CA ASN A 306 -6.25 14.51 13.14
C ASN A 306 -4.79 14.56 13.64
N LEU A 307 -3.92 15.35 12.98
CA LEU A 307 -2.55 15.53 13.44
C LEU A 307 -2.52 16.20 14.83
N ARG A 308 -1.48 15.89 15.60
CA ARG A 308 -1.28 16.40 16.97
C ARG A 308 0.08 17.06 17.14
N ALA A 309 0.11 18.14 17.94
CA ALA A 309 1.31 18.82 18.40
C ALA A 309 2.01 18.02 19.53
N VAL A 310 3.18 18.47 20.01
CA VAL A 310 3.94 17.76 21.07
C VAL A 310 3.14 17.60 22.36
N ASN A 311 2.30 18.58 22.70
CA ASN A 311 1.40 18.54 23.86
C ASN A 311 0.13 17.69 23.61
N ASN A 312 0.11 16.88 22.55
CA ASN A 312 -1.03 16.09 22.10
C ASN A 312 -2.27 16.89 21.66
N PHE A 313 -2.17 18.20 21.47
CA PHE A 313 -3.30 19.00 20.99
C PHE A 313 -3.45 18.87 19.48
N SER A 314 -4.67 18.61 19.05
CA SER A 314 -5.10 18.69 17.66
C SER A 314 -5.55 20.11 17.29
N ALA A 315 -5.85 20.35 16.01
CA ALA A 315 -6.38 21.63 15.56
C ALA A 315 -7.66 22.05 16.32
N ILE A 316 -8.53 21.09 16.65
CA ILE A 316 -9.74 21.36 17.43
C ILE A 316 -9.44 21.68 18.89
N ASP A 317 -8.41 21.09 19.49
CA ASP A 317 -8.03 21.38 20.88
C ASP A 317 -7.46 22.80 21.01
N PHE A 318 -6.66 23.23 20.03
CA PHE A 318 -6.22 24.64 19.95
C PHE A 318 -7.40 25.58 19.71
N ALA A 319 -8.34 25.22 18.84
CA ALA A 319 -9.55 26.01 18.62
C ALA A 319 -10.41 26.13 19.89
N ARG A 320 -10.57 25.04 20.66
CA ARG A 320 -11.29 25.06 21.95
C ARG A 320 -10.63 25.96 22.99
N LYS A 321 -9.30 26.07 22.96
CA LYS A 321 -8.55 26.88 23.92
C LYS A 321 -8.53 28.37 23.56
N PHE A 322 -8.46 28.71 22.26
CA PHE A 322 -8.15 30.08 21.81
C PHE A 322 -9.16 30.70 20.84
N ALA A 323 -10.02 29.91 20.20
CA ALA A 323 -10.85 30.34 19.07
C ALA A 323 -12.34 30.46 19.42
N THR A 324 -13.14 30.88 18.43
CA THR A 324 -14.59 31.05 18.56
C THR A 324 -15.34 29.73 18.33
N ASN A 325 -16.57 29.63 18.87
CA ASN A 325 -17.43 28.46 18.70
C ASN A 325 -17.70 28.12 17.22
N GLU A 326 -17.78 29.12 16.34
CA GLU A 326 -18.01 28.90 14.91
C GLU A 326 -16.89 28.10 14.24
N THR A 327 -15.63 28.30 14.66
CA THR A 327 -14.49 27.53 14.13
C THR A 327 -14.42 26.12 14.69
N ILE A 328 -14.92 25.91 15.91
CA ILE A 328 -15.02 24.59 16.52
C ILE A 328 -16.05 23.76 15.74
N ASP A 329 -17.24 24.31 15.50
CA ASP A 329 -18.31 23.66 14.74
C ASP A 329 -17.85 23.28 13.31
N LEU A 330 -17.08 24.16 12.67
CA LEU A 330 -16.53 23.91 11.33
C LEU A 330 -15.51 22.77 11.32
N LEU A 331 -14.70 22.62 12.37
CA LEU A 331 -13.78 21.49 12.48
C LEU A 331 -14.52 20.20 12.85
N GLU A 332 -15.48 20.24 13.78
CA GLU A 332 -16.26 19.07 14.20
C GLU A 332 -17.06 18.45 13.06
N THR A 333 -17.61 19.28 12.17
CA THR A 333 -18.35 18.81 10.98
C THR A 333 -17.47 18.10 9.95
N ASN A 334 -16.16 18.37 9.94
CA ASN A 334 -15.19 17.79 8.99
C ASN A 334 -14.33 16.67 9.60
N ILE A 335 -14.39 16.46 10.92
CA ILE A 335 -13.78 15.29 11.55
C ILE A 335 -14.64 14.08 11.17
N THR A 336 -14.14 13.26 10.24
CA THR A 336 -14.71 11.94 9.98
C THR A 336 -14.52 11.09 11.22
N HIS A 337 -15.62 10.72 11.89
CA HIS A 337 -15.62 9.69 12.94
C HIS A 337 -15.26 8.34 12.31
N ASP A 338 -13.96 8.06 12.13
CA ASP A 338 -13.48 6.70 11.95
C ASP A 338 -13.38 6.06 13.34
N PRO A 339 -14.30 5.14 13.71
CA PRO A 339 -14.34 4.59 15.07
C PRO A 339 -13.13 3.69 15.35
N LEU A 340 -12.57 3.06 14.30
CA LEU A 340 -11.49 2.08 14.41
C LEU A 340 -10.14 2.71 14.78
N LEU A 341 -9.84 3.89 14.20
CA LEU A 341 -8.60 4.61 14.46
C LEU A 341 -8.60 5.22 15.87
N LEU A 342 -9.76 5.66 16.37
CA LEU A 342 -9.88 6.24 17.70
C LEU A 342 -9.70 5.18 18.80
N GLU A 343 -10.22 3.96 18.64
CA GLU A 343 -10.03 2.87 19.62
C GLU A 343 -8.59 2.33 19.62
N GLN A 344 -7.97 2.21 18.44
CA GLN A 344 -6.55 1.82 18.32
C GLN A 344 -5.61 2.91 18.88
N LEU A 345 -5.90 4.19 18.65
CA LEU A 345 -5.10 5.28 19.22
C LEU A 345 -5.36 5.47 20.72
N LEU A 346 -6.59 5.29 21.22
CA LEU A 346 -6.90 5.41 22.65
C LEU A 346 -6.22 4.32 23.49
N SER A 347 -6.08 3.11 22.95
CA SER A 347 -5.32 2.02 23.60
C SER A 347 -3.80 2.29 23.65
N LEU A 348 -3.24 3.04 22.70
CA LEU A 348 -1.85 3.51 22.72
C LEU A 348 -1.62 4.72 23.66
N THR A 349 -2.66 5.52 23.94
CA THR A 349 -2.53 6.73 24.76
C THR A 349 -2.53 6.51 26.27
N ASN A 350 -2.76 5.29 26.77
CA ASN A 350 -2.80 5.04 28.21
C ASN A 350 -1.42 5.03 28.90
N ASN A 351 -0.31 5.21 28.16
CA ASN A 351 1.03 5.37 28.72
C ASN A 351 1.62 6.74 28.32
N ASN A 352 1.36 7.75 29.16
CA ASN A 352 1.59 9.17 28.89
C ASN A 352 3.06 9.64 28.76
N SER A 353 4.06 8.77 28.98
CA SER A 353 5.49 9.12 28.81
C SER A 353 6.15 8.49 27.58
N ASN A 354 5.78 7.25 27.24
CA ASN A 354 6.42 6.52 26.15
C ASN A 354 5.87 6.94 24.77
N SER A 355 4.60 7.35 24.68
CA SER A 355 3.97 7.77 23.41
C SER A 355 4.58 9.06 22.84
N ILE A 356 4.87 10.06 23.69
CA ILE A 356 5.48 11.33 23.26
C ILE A 356 6.94 11.09 22.83
N ALA A 357 7.67 10.26 23.57
CA ALA A 357 9.02 9.85 23.21
C ALA A 357 9.04 9.08 21.88
N SER A 358 8.13 8.13 21.66
CA SER A 358 7.95 7.42 20.39
C SER A 358 7.65 8.36 19.22
N ILE A 359 6.73 9.33 19.39
CA ILE A 359 6.38 10.31 18.35
C ILE A 359 7.57 11.22 18.01
N ALA A 360 8.30 11.69 19.03
CA ALA A 360 9.48 12.53 18.84
C ALA A 360 10.64 11.76 18.20
N LEU A 361 10.84 10.50 18.58
CA LEU A 361 11.86 9.61 18.06
C LEU A 361 11.59 9.22 16.60
N MET A 362 10.33 8.90 16.28
CA MET A 362 9.89 8.64 14.91
C MET A 362 10.08 9.86 14.01
N LYS A 363 9.79 11.08 14.50
CA LYS A 363 9.99 12.31 13.72
C LYS A 363 11.45 12.71 13.58
N TYR A 364 12.28 12.52 14.62
CA TYR A 364 13.73 12.70 14.52
C TYR A 364 14.32 11.74 13.47
N TYR A 365 13.94 10.47 13.53
CA TYR A 365 14.33 9.48 12.52
C TYR A 365 13.95 9.94 11.11
N LEU A 366 12.69 10.34 10.88
CA LEU A 366 12.22 10.85 9.59
C LEU A 366 12.94 12.14 9.12
N GLN A 367 13.35 13.03 10.04
CA GLN A 367 14.03 14.30 9.75
C GLN A 367 15.55 14.16 9.54
N THR A 368 16.17 13.15 10.14
CA THR A 368 17.60 12.84 9.91
C THR A 368 17.84 12.04 8.63
N ARG A 369 16.77 11.54 8.02
CA ARG A 369 16.82 10.82 6.75
C ARG A 369 17.02 11.80 5.58
N LYS A 370 17.78 11.39 4.57
CA LYS A 370 17.73 12.07 3.27
C LYS A 370 16.36 11.77 2.64
N PHE A 371 15.58 12.80 2.36
CA PHE A 371 14.20 12.71 1.85
C PHE A 371 14.06 12.00 0.51
N ASP A 372 15.16 11.68 -0.16
CA ASP A 372 15.14 11.08 -1.50
C ASP A 372 15.01 9.55 -1.49
N ASP A 373 15.31 8.87 -0.37
CA ASP A 373 15.25 7.40 -0.32
C ASP A 373 13.88 6.96 0.20
N ILE A 374 13.14 6.19 -0.60
CA ILE A 374 11.82 5.62 -0.25
C ILE A 374 11.99 4.53 0.82
N ILE A 375 13.09 3.76 0.81
CA ILE A 375 13.41 2.68 1.76
C ILE A 375 14.70 2.97 2.55
N ASP A 376 14.71 2.69 3.87
CA ASP A 376 15.91 2.79 4.69
C ASP A 376 16.55 1.41 4.84
N TYR A 377 17.37 1.04 3.86
CA TYR A 377 18.09 -0.23 3.84
C TYR A 377 18.99 -0.42 5.05
N GLU A 378 19.54 0.68 5.59
CA GLU A 378 20.39 0.61 6.76
C GLU A 378 19.58 0.24 8.00
N LEU A 379 18.38 0.78 8.14
CA LEU A 379 17.47 0.38 9.21
C LEU A 379 17.10 -1.09 9.06
N ILE A 380 16.71 -1.54 7.87
CA ILE A 380 16.37 -2.95 7.62
C ILE A 380 17.55 -3.85 8.02
N LEU A 381 18.78 -3.50 7.65
CA LEU A 381 19.97 -4.25 8.04
C LEU A 381 20.18 -4.28 9.56
N SER A 382 19.93 -3.17 10.26
CA SER A 382 19.97 -3.13 11.74
C SER A 382 18.89 -4.01 12.37
N ILE A 383 17.68 -4.04 11.80
CA ILE A 383 16.59 -4.91 12.26
C ILE A 383 16.99 -6.38 12.05
N VAL A 384 17.50 -6.73 10.87
CA VAL A 384 17.97 -8.09 10.58
C VAL A 384 19.06 -8.49 11.57
N LYS A 385 20.03 -7.62 11.87
CA LYS A 385 21.06 -7.84 12.91
C LYS A 385 20.48 -8.15 14.28
N TYR A 386 19.55 -7.31 14.73
CA TYR A 386 18.89 -7.46 16.02
C TYR A 386 18.12 -8.78 16.11
N VAL A 387 17.30 -9.09 15.10
CA VAL A 387 16.54 -10.35 15.01
C VAL A 387 17.48 -11.56 14.98
N CYS A 388 18.64 -11.44 14.33
CA CYS A 388 19.63 -12.51 14.28
C CYS A 388 20.20 -12.87 15.65
N GLN A 389 20.30 -11.91 16.56
CA GLN A 389 20.81 -12.11 17.92
C GLN A 389 19.77 -12.73 18.86
N ILE A 390 18.47 -12.53 18.60
CA ILE A 390 17.41 -12.80 19.58
C ILE A 390 16.58 -14.04 19.23
N ARG A 391 16.35 -14.31 17.94
CA ARG A 391 15.53 -15.44 17.49
C ARG A 391 16.29 -16.31 16.51
N SER A 392 16.08 -17.63 16.55
CA SER A 392 16.45 -18.57 15.50
C SER A 392 15.31 -18.73 14.50
N GLY A 393 15.59 -19.21 13.28
CA GLY A 393 14.60 -19.33 12.19
C GLY A 393 14.81 -18.31 11.07
N HIS A 394 14.15 -18.53 9.94
CA HIS A 394 14.31 -17.72 8.73
C HIS A 394 13.68 -16.33 8.90
N ILE A 395 14.24 -15.34 8.21
CA ILE A 395 13.76 -13.96 8.19
C ILE A 395 13.22 -13.67 6.79
N LEU A 396 12.03 -13.11 6.71
CA LEU A 396 11.41 -12.67 5.47
C LEU A 396 11.34 -11.14 5.45
N VAL A 397 11.78 -10.51 4.37
CA VAL A 397 11.76 -9.05 4.20
C VAL A 397 10.98 -8.70 2.94
N PHE A 398 9.92 -7.90 3.10
CA PHE A 398 9.13 -7.37 2.00
C PHE A 398 9.66 -6.02 1.53
N LEU A 399 9.99 -5.93 0.24
CA LEU A 399 10.46 -4.74 -0.46
C LEU A 399 9.50 -4.42 -1.62
N PRO A 400 9.33 -3.16 -2.03
CA PRO A 400 8.29 -2.74 -2.97
C PRO A 400 8.58 -3.12 -4.42
N SER A 401 9.85 -3.37 -4.79
CA SER A 401 10.21 -3.72 -6.16
C SER A 401 11.44 -4.64 -6.26
N PRO A 402 11.63 -5.34 -7.39
CA PRO A 402 12.82 -6.15 -7.67
C PRO A 402 14.14 -5.35 -7.61
N ASP A 403 14.12 -4.09 -8.03
CA ASP A 403 15.31 -3.22 -7.95
C ASP A 403 15.75 -3.02 -6.50
N GLU A 404 14.80 -2.78 -5.61
CA GLU A 404 15.04 -2.57 -4.18
C GLU A 404 15.52 -3.87 -3.52
N ILE A 405 15.04 -5.04 -3.97
CA ILE A 405 15.54 -6.36 -3.58
C ILE A 405 17.01 -6.52 -3.96
N SER A 406 17.37 -6.17 -5.19
CA SER A 406 18.76 -6.23 -5.69
C SER A 406 19.68 -5.30 -4.89
N ILE A 407 19.26 -4.04 -4.69
CA ILE A 407 20.03 -3.06 -3.89
C ILE A 407 20.25 -3.58 -2.46
N MET A 408 19.21 -4.10 -1.82
CA MET A 408 19.33 -4.65 -0.47
C MET A 408 20.27 -5.87 -0.43
N ALA A 409 20.19 -6.76 -1.41
CA ALA A 409 21.08 -7.92 -1.52
C ALA A 409 22.55 -7.49 -1.64
N ASP A 410 22.86 -6.50 -2.48
CA ASP A 410 24.20 -5.94 -2.65
C ASP A 410 24.75 -5.31 -1.36
N ILE A 411 23.90 -4.58 -0.64
CA ILE A 411 24.26 -3.97 0.66
C ILE A 411 24.61 -5.05 1.69
N ILE A 412 23.87 -6.15 1.73
CA ILE A 412 24.14 -7.25 2.67
C ILE A 412 25.44 -7.98 2.29
N LEU A 413 25.63 -8.27 0.99
CA LEU A 413 26.82 -8.96 0.47
C LEU A 413 28.09 -8.13 0.70
N SER A 414 28.07 -6.83 0.40
CA SER A 414 29.21 -5.93 0.57
C SER A 414 29.68 -5.80 2.03
N ARG A 415 28.80 -6.10 2.99
CA ARG A 415 29.09 -6.02 4.43
C ARG A 415 29.53 -7.34 5.07
N ASN A 416 29.80 -8.38 4.28
CA ASN A 416 30.19 -9.72 4.75
C ASN A 416 29.22 -10.34 5.78
N PHE A 417 27.95 -9.94 5.73
CA PHE A 417 26.95 -10.32 6.72
C PHE A 417 26.73 -11.84 6.80
N SER A 418 26.81 -12.52 5.66
CA SER A 418 26.67 -13.98 5.53
C SER A 418 27.67 -14.75 6.40
N ASN A 419 28.90 -14.25 6.51
CA ASN A 419 29.97 -14.90 7.30
C ASN A 419 29.85 -14.62 8.79
N GLU A 420 29.31 -13.46 9.16
CA GLU A 420 29.16 -13.05 10.57
C GLU A 420 28.06 -13.83 11.28
N PHE A 421 26.94 -14.11 10.59
CA PHE A 421 25.77 -14.75 11.19
C PHE A 421 25.42 -16.13 10.61
N GLY A 422 26.19 -16.64 9.63
CA GLY A 422 25.94 -17.93 8.99
C GLY A 422 24.61 -17.97 8.23
N ILE A 423 24.33 -16.89 7.48
CA ILE A 423 23.06 -16.68 6.77
C ILE A 423 23.27 -16.77 5.27
N GLU A 424 22.41 -17.55 4.62
CA GLU A 424 22.29 -17.60 3.16
C GLU A 424 21.21 -16.62 2.69
N ILE A 425 21.54 -15.78 1.71
CA ILE A 425 20.65 -14.73 1.20
C ILE A 425 19.96 -15.27 -0.04
N HIS A 426 18.63 -15.19 -0.07
CA HIS A 426 17.83 -15.54 -1.24
C HIS A 426 17.01 -14.33 -1.68
N ALA A 427 17.45 -13.70 -2.77
CA ALA A 427 16.65 -12.72 -3.49
C ALA A 427 15.69 -13.46 -4.43
N ILE A 428 14.39 -13.44 -4.10
CA ILE A 428 13.37 -14.03 -4.96
C ILE A 428 12.99 -12.98 -6.00
N LEU A 429 13.75 -12.96 -7.10
CA LEU A 429 13.50 -12.09 -8.24
C LEU A 429 12.56 -12.73 -9.27
N ASN A 430 12.46 -14.07 -9.26
CA ASN A 430 11.66 -14.83 -10.21
C ASN A 430 10.90 -16.01 -9.57
N PRO A 431 9.74 -16.37 -10.14
CA PRO A 431 8.94 -17.53 -9.76
C PRO A 431 9.68 -18.89 -9.73
N THR A 432 10.67 -19.06 -10.61
CA THR A 432 11.33 -20.34 -10.88
C THR A 432 12.44 -20.68 -9.88
N SER A 433 13.00 -19.67 -9.20
CA SER A 433 14.07 -19.81 -8.19
C SER A 433 13.63 -20.58 -6.95
N TRP A 434 12.34 -20.85 -6.81
CA TRP A 434 11.68 -21.42 -5.63
C TRP A 434 12.05 -22.87 -5.34
N SER A 435 12.31 -23.66 -6.38
CA SER A 435 12.68 -25.08 -6.27
C SER A 435 13.98 -25.33 -5.48
N LEU A 436 14.77 -24.28 -5.22
CA LEU A 436 16.08 -24.33 -4.57
C LEU A 436 16.03 -24.07 -3.05
N ILE A 437 14.90 -23.61 -2.50
CA ILE A 437 14.81 -23.17 -1.10
C ILE A 437 14.39 -24.34 -0.18
N ASN A 438 15.21 -25.38 -0.10
CA ASN A 438 14.93 -26.57 0.74
C ASN A 438 16.14 -27.00 1.59
N ASN A 439 16.95 -26.02 1.98
CA ASN A 439 18.21 -26.27 2.71
C ASN A 439 18.01 -26.02 4.21
N ASP A 440 17.75 -27.08 4.98
CA ASP A 440 17.54 -27.01 6.45
C ASP A 440 18.83 -26.73 7.25
N ARG A 441 19.98 -26.54 6.59
CA ARG A 441 21.29 -26.46 7.25
C ARG A 441 21.69 -25.06 7.71
N LEU A 442 21.17 -24.01 7.06
CA LEU A 442 21.54 -22.63 7.32
C LEU A 442 20.30 -21.77 7.55
N ARG A 443 20.48 -20.70 8.32
CA ARG A 443 19.44 -19.67 8.45
C ARG A 443 19.34 -18.94 7.11
N LEU A 444 18.12 -18.66 6.68
CA LEU A 444 17.84 -17.99 5.40
C LEU A 444 17.34 -16.58 5.67
N LEU A 445 17.87 -15.62 4.92
CA LEU A 445 17.32 -14.28 4.77
C LEU A 445 16.69 -14.18 3.38
N ILE A 446 15.37 -14.14 3.35
CA ILE A 446 14.58 -14.13 2.13
C ILE A 446 14.15 -12.69 1.86
N LEU A 447 14.58 -12.15 0.72
CA LEU A 447 14.17 -10.84 0.23
C LEU A 447 13.15 -11.04 -0.89
N CYS A 448 11.97 -10.45 -0.74
CA CYS A 448 10.87 -10.63 -1.67
C CYS A 448 9.99 -9.38 -1.76
N ASP A 449 9.11 -9.35 -2.75
CA ASP A 449 8.09 -8.33 -2.89
C ASP A 449 6.71 -8.82 -2.42
N ALA A 450 5.70 -7.97 -2.50
CA ALA A 450 4.32 -8.32 -2.16
C ALA A 450 3.78 -9.51 -2.97
N SER A 451 4.40 -9.88 -4.10
CA SER A 451 4.02 -11.09 -4.84
C SER A 451 4.28 -12.37 -4.03
N CYS A 452 5.22 -12.35 -3.09
CA CYS A 452 5.52 -13.49 -2.21
C CYS A 452 4.63 -13.54 -0.96
N GLU A 453 3.73 -12.58 -0.76
CA GLU A 453 2.80 -12.52 0.38
C GLU A 453 1.72 -13.62 0.32
N ILE A 454 1.71 -14.46 -0.72
CA ILE A 454 0.59 -15.34 -1.06
C ILE A 454 1.07 -16.71 -1.54
N GLY A 455 0.46 -17.77 -0.97
CA GLY A 455 0.37 -19.07 -1.63
C GLY A 455 1.50 -20.06 -1.38
N VAL A 456 2.55 -19.70 -0.63
CA VAL A 456 3.63 -20.64 -0.27
C VAL A 456 3.75 -20.77 1.24
N PRO A 457 3.62 -21.98 1.81
CA PRO A 457 3.93 -22.22 3.20
C PRO A 457 5.45 -22.20 3.38
N PHE A 458 6.01 -21.02 3.62
CA PHE A 458 7.37 -20.93 4.14
C PHE A 458 7.42 -21.64 5.50
N ARG A 459 8.32 -22.60 5.65
CA ARG A 459 8.51 -23.30 6.92
C ARG A 459 9.54 -22.53 7.74
N ASN A 460 9.36 -22.53 9.06
CA ASN A 460 10.36 -22.05 10.02
C ASN A 460 10.72 -20.54 9.86
N ILE A 461 9.80 -19.71 9.35
CA ILE A 461 9.93 -18.24 9.46
C ILE A 461 9.69 -17.84 10.91
N SER A 462 10.64 -17.10 11.49
CA SER A 462 10.51 -16.56 12.85
C SER A 462 10.33 -15.06 12.92
N CYS A 463 10.54 -14.35 11.81
CA CYS A 463 10.35 -12.90 11.71
C CYS A 463 9.99 -12.49 10.29
N VAL A 464 9.03 -11.58 10.17
CA VAL A 464 8.65 -10.90 8.93
C VAL A 464 8.91 -9.41 9.13
N ILE A 465 9.63 -8.80 8.20
CA ILE A 465 9.87 -7.36 8.14
C ILE A 465 9.07 -6.81 6.96
N ASP A 466 8.07 -5.99 7.24
CA ASP A 466 7.24 -5.33 6.24
C ASP A 466 7.66 -3.85 6.13
N THR A 467 8.02 -3.41 4.92
CA THR A 467 8.35 -2.00 4.66
C THR A 467 7.12 -1.12 4.49
N GLY A 468 5.93 -1.71 4.27
CA GLY A 468 4.65 -1.01 4.18
C GLY A 468 4.48 -0.14 2.92
N ILE A 469 5.32 -0.34 1.90
CA ILE A 469 5.28 0.44 0.66
C ILE A 469 4.83 -0.49 -0.47
N THR A 470 3.74 -0.12 -1.14
CA THR A 470 3.23 -0.79 -2.35
C THR A 470 3.23 0.19 -3.51
N LEU A 471 3.82 -0.20 -4.64
CA LEU A 471 3.69 0.54 -5.91
C LEU A 471 2.32 0.22 -6.51
N GLU A 472 1.40 1.17 -6.48
CA GLU A 472 0.10 1.03 -7.14
C GLU A 472 0.07 1.81 -8.46
N GLU A 473 -0.06 1.09 -9.58
CA GLU A 473 -0.59 1.65 -10.83
C GLU A 473 -1.51 0.62 -11.52
N ASN A 474 -2.69 1.08 -12.01
CA ASN A 474 -3.11 0.90 -13.42
C ASN A 474 -4.57 1.31 -13.70
N ILE A 475 -4.83 2.60 -13.94
CA ILE A 475 -6.16 3.15 -14.32
C ILE A 475 -6.61 2.72 -15.73
N MET A 476 -5.70 2.26 -16.60
CA MET A 476 -5.98 2.05 -18.02
C MET A 476 -6.93 0.88 -18.32
N GLN A 477 -6.80 -0.23 -17.59
CA GLN A 477 -7.59 -1.43 -17.84
C GLN A 477 -9.10 -1.18 -17.66
N ALA A 478 -9.49 -0.14 -16.91
CA ALA A 478 -10.90 0.21 -16.70
C ALA A 478 -11.65 0.64 -17.96
N LYS A 479 -11.02 1.23 -18.98
CA LYS A 479 -11.73 1.62 -20.22
C LYS A 479 -12.01 0.42 -21.16
N LEU A 480 -11.25 -0.67 -21.03
CA LEU A 480 -11.57 -1.95 -21.69
C LEU A 480 -12.90 -2.55 -21.17
N PHE A 481 -13.23 -2.26 -19.91
CA PHE A 481 -14.46 -2.71 -19.23
C PHE A 481 -15.56 -1.66 -19.17
N ALA A 482 -15.21 -0.39 -19.36
CA ALA A 482 -16.19 0.64 -19.60
C ALA A 482 -17.01 0.19 -20.81
N TRP A 483 -18.27 -0.10 -20.55
CA TRP A 483 -19.22 -0.48 -21.58
C TRP A 483 -19.16 0.58 -22.66
N THR A 484 -19.47 0.23 -23.91
CA THR A 484 -19.45 1.17 -25.05
C THR A 484 -20.31 2.43 -24.86
N ASN A 485 -21.00 2.57 -23.72
CA ASN A 485 -21.82 3.70 -23.31
C ASN A 485 -21.54 4.26 -21.87
N CYS A 486 -20.41 3.96 -21.21
CA CYS A 486 -20.06 4.59 -19.91
C CYS A 486 -18.65 5.17 -19.87
N SER A 487 -18.45 6.25 -19.11
CA SER A 487 -17.12 6.85 -18.93
C SER A 487 -16.24 6.02 -17.99
N VAL A 488 -14.91 6.21 -18.04
CA VAL A 488 -13.99 5.53 -17.12
C VAL A 488 -14.32 5.89 -15.68
N ALA A 489 -14.58 7.18 -15.42
CA ALA A 489 -14.94 7.65 -14.09
C ALA A 489 -16.22 6.98 -13.56
N GLU A 490 -17.24 6.83 -14.40
CA GLU A 490 -18.49 6.17 -14.01
C GLU A 490 -18.30 4.66 -13.76
N PHE A 491 -17.43 4.01 -14.53
CA PHE A 491 -17.07 2.61 -14.30
C PHE A 491 -16.28 2.41 -13.00
N MET A 492 -15.26 3.26 -12.75
CA MET A 492 -14.46 3.20 -11.52
C MET A 492 -15.32 3.38 -10.26
N LEU A 493 -16.37 4.19 -10.32
CA LEU A 493 -17.34 4.35 -9.23
C LEU A 493 -18.17 3.09 -8.95
N LYS A 494 -18.26 2.15 -9.91
CA LYS A 494 -18.98 0.88 -9.77
C LYS A 494 -18.10 -0.25 -9.24
N LEU A 495 -16.80 -0.02 -9.01
CA LEU A 495 -15.92 -1.00 -8.39
C LEU A 495 -16.35 -1.26 -6.94
N PRO A 496 -16.05 -2.45 -6.37
CA PRO A 496 -16.30 -2.73 -4.96
C PRO A 496 -15.62 -1.71 -4.03
N PHE A 497 -14.46 -1.18 -4.46
CA PHE A 497 -13.71 -0.13 -3.79
C PHE A 497 -13.32 0.95 -4.81
N PRO A 498 -14.13 2.02 -4.96
CA PRO A 498 -13.85 3.03 -5.98
C PRO A 498 -12.61 3.86 -5.61
N PRO A 499 -11.66 4.08 -6.53
CA PRO A 499 -10.51 4.96 -6.29
C PRO A 499 -10.94 6.44 -6.15
N PRO A 500 -10.15 7.28 -5.47
CA PRO A 500 -10.44 8.71 -5.37
C PRO A 500 -10.58 9.38 -6.74
N PHE A 501 -11.56 10.29 -6.87
CA PHE A 501 -11.85 10.95 -8.15
C PHE A 501 -10.64 11.70 -8.73
N ALA A 502 -9.78 12.29 -7.88
CA ALA A 502 -8.55 12.96 -8.30
C ALA A 502 -7.57 12.00 -9.00
N VAL A 503 -7.41 10.77 -8.48
CA VAL A 503 -6.55 9.72 -9.05
C VAL A 503 -7.09 9.29 -10.42
N VAL A 504 -8.39 9.02 -10.50
CA VAL A 504 -9.05 8.67 -11.77
C VAL A 504 -8.88 9.78 -12.81
N ARG A 505 -9.10 11.04 -12.42
CA ARG A 505 -8.94 12.19 -13.31
C ARG A 505 -7.50 12.37 -13.77
N ALA A 506 -6.52 12.19 -12.88
CA ALA A 506 -5.10 12.26 -13.21
C ALA A 506 -4.72 11.19 -14.25
N GLY A 507 -5.17 9.94 -14.05
CA GLY A 507 -4.95 8.86 -15.03
C GLY A 507 -5.60 9.14 -16.38
N ILE A 508 -6.83 9.66 -16.42
CA ILE A 508 -7.50 10.05 -17.68
C ILE A 508 -6.71 11.16 -18.40
N LEU A 509 -6.22 12.15 -17.68
CA LEU A 509 -5.40 13.23 -18.27
C LEU A 509 -4.07 12.71 -18.81
N GLN A 510 -3.43 11.79 -18.10
CA GLN A 510 -2.21 11.13 -18.55
C GLN A 510 -2.46 10.32 -19.83
N LEU A 511 -3.52 9.51 -19.88
CA LEU A 511 -3.89 8.75 -21.08
C LEU A 511 -4.21 9.64 -22.29
N LYS A 512 -4.88 10.78 -22.07
CA LYS A 512 -5.10 11.80 -23.11
C LYS A 512 -3.80 12.46 -23.55
N SER A 513 -2.85 12.68 -22.64
CA SER A 513 -1.54 13.26 -23.00
C SER A 513 -0.66 12.32 -23.82
N LEU A 514 -0.91 11.00 -23.72
CA LEU A 514 -0.23 9.96 -24.50
C LEU A 514 -0.95 9.64 -25.83
N ASP A 515 -1.99 10.40 -26.20
CA ASP A 515 -2.83 10.18 -27.38
C ASP A 515 -3.45 8.76 -27.46
N LEU A 516 -3.59 8.10 -26.31
CA LEU A 516 -4.23 6.77 -26.23
C LEU A 516 -5.75 6.89 -26.14
N PHE A 517 -6.24 8.01 -25.59
CA PHE A 517 -7.65 8.38 -25.51
C PHE A 517 -7.93 9.64 -26.33
N ASP A 518 -9.11 9.69 -26.93
CA ASP A 518 -9.60 10.90 -27.57
C ASP A 518 -10.20 11.89 -26.55
N LYS A 519 -10.75 13.00 -27.05
CA LYS A 519 -11.34 14.06 -26.19
C LYS A 519 -12.53 13.55 -25.37
N TRP A 520 -13.23 12.53 -25.86
CA TRP A 520 -14.42 11.90 -25.27
C TRP A 520 -14.07 10.69 -24.40
N GLU A 521 -12.78 10.47 -24.14
CA GLU A 521 -12.25 9.32 -23.38
C GLU A 521 -12.40 7.99 -24.12
N ASP A 522 -12.63 8.00 -25.42
CA ASP A 522 -12.72 6.79 -26.23
C ASP A 522 -11.35 6.33 -26.68
N LEU A 523 -11.21 5.01 -26.78
CA LEU A 523 -9.93 4.37 -27.05
C LEU A 523 -9.54 4.57 -28.52
N VAL A 524 -8.36 5.15 -28.73
CA VAL A 524 -7.77 5.29 -30.07
C VAL A 524 -7.10 3.97 -30.47
N GLU A 525 -6.91 3.72 -31.77
CA GLU A 525 -6.28 2.49 -32.29
C GLU A 525 -4.95 2.15 -31.59
N LEU A 526 -4.10 3.17 -31.34
CA LEU A 526 -2.85 2.99 -30.61
C LEU A 526 -3.09 2.49 -29.17
N GLY A 527 -4.06 3.07 -28.48
CA GLY A 527 -4.50 2.60 -27.16
C GLY A 527 -4.95 1.14 -27.19
N ALA A 528 -5.65 0.73 -28.25
CA ALA A 528 -6.18 -0.62 -28.38
C ALA A 528 -5.04 -1.64 -28.56
N TYR A 529 -4.02 -1.28 -29.35
CA TYR A 529 -2.82 -2.11 -29.47
C TYR A 529 -2.02 -2.18 -28.17
N CYS A 530 -1.88 -1.06 -27.45
CA CYS A 530 -1.17 -1.07 -26.17
C CYS A 530 -1.88 -1.95 -25.12
N LEU A 531 -3.20 -1.91 -25.08
CA LEU A 531 -4.02 -2.74 -24.17
C LEU A 531 -4.04 -4.23 -24.51
N ALA A 532 -3.78 -4.59 -25.76
CA ALA A 532 -3.67 -5.98 -26.17
C ALA A 532 -2.36 -6.63 -25.68
N LEU A 533 -1.38 -5.84 -25.24
CA LEU A 533 -0.13 -6.34 -24.71
C LEU A 533 -0.27 -6.63 -23.21
N PRO A 534 0.21 -7.79 -22.73
CA PRO A 534 0.20 -8.16 -21.31
C PRO A 534 1.35 -7.47 -20.57
N ILE A 535 1.40 -6.14 -20.63
CA ILE A 535 2.49 -5.33 -20.08
C ILE A 535 1.90 -4.36 -19.06
N VAL A 536 2.52 -4.32 -17.89
CA VAL A 536 2.04 -3.54 -16.74
C VAL A 536 2.20 -2.04 -16.96
N GLU A 537 3.29 -1.60 -17.62
CA GLU A 537 3.56 -0.16 -17.85
C GLU A 537 3.26 0.30 -19.29
N LEU A 538 2.49 1.36 -19.39
CA LEU A 538 1.99 2.00 -20.62
C LEU A 538 3.09 2.49 -21.57
N SER A 539 4.13 3.08 -20.99
CA SER A 539 5.30 3.60 -21.70
C SER A 539 5.96 2.48 -22.53
N TYR A 540 6.12 1.29 -21.93
CA TYR A 540 6.73 0.12 -22.54
C TYR A 540 5.85 -0.51 -23.62
N ALA A 541 4.54 -0.57 -23.39
CA ALA A 541 3.59 -1.04 -24.40
C ALA A 541 3.67 -0.18 -25.67
N MET A 542 3.68 1.14 -25.52
CA MET A 542 3.86 2.06 -26.66
C MET A 542 5.22 1.86 -27.34
N MET A 543 6.30 1.72 -26.58
CA MET A 543 7.63 1.45 -27.15
C MET A 543 7.62 0.22 -28.04
N ILE A 544 6.98 -0.88 -27.62
CA ILE A 544 6.89 -2.11 -28.41
C ILE A 544 6.02 -1.94 -29.65
N VAL A 545 4.86 -1.27 -29.54
CA VAL A 545 3.99 -0.99 -30.70
C VAL A 545 4.73 -0.14 -31.73
N TYR A 546 5.42 0.92 -31.30
CA TYR A 546 6.24 1.74 -32.19
C TYR A 546 7.43 0.96 -32.75
N ALA A 547 8.07 0.11 -31.96
CA ALA A 547 9.19 -0.71 -32.44
C ALA A 547 8.78 -1.69 -33.54
N HIS A 548 7.56 -2.23 -33.45
CA HIS A 548 6.98 -3.03 -34.51
C HIS A 548 6.79 -2.18 -35.79
N LEU A 549 6.18 -1.00 -35.66
CA LEU A 549 5.96 -0.06 -36.78
C LEU A 549 7.27 0.38 -37.46
N PHE A 550 8.30 0.68 -36.67
CA PHE A 550 9.61 1.11 -37.15
C PHE A 550 10.56 -0.05 -37.50
N LYS A 551 10.10 -1.30 -37.40
CA LYS A 551 10.89 -2.52 -37.67
C LYS A 551 12.17 -2.63 -36.84
N CYS A 552 12.15 -2.12 -35.61
CA CYS A 552 13.22 -2.21 -34.62
C CYS A 552 12.79 -2.98 -33.37
N LEU A 553 11.89 -3.96 -33.54
CA LEU A 553 11.28 -4.71 -32.44
C LEU A 553 12.32 -5.38 -31.53
N GLN A 554 13.31 -6.07 -32.10
CA GLN A 554 14.29 -6.84 -31.32
C GLN A 554 15.10 -5.99 -30.33
N PRO A 555 15.77 -4.88 -30.71
CA PRO A 555 16.50 -4.06 -29.76
C PRO A 555 15.59 -3.41 -28.71
N ILE A 556 14.36 -3.04 -29.07
CA ILE A 556 13.42 -2.43 -28.12
C ILE A 556 12.88 -3.47 -27.13
N LEU A 557 12.63 -4.72 -27.56
CA LEU A 557 12.25 -5.79 -26.65
C LEU A 557 13.33 -6.05 -25.62
N ILE A 558 14.62 -5.98 -26.01
CA ILE A 558 15.74 -6.10 -25.07
C ILE A 558 15.66 -4.96 -24.04
N ILE A 559 15.59 -3.71 -24.49
CA ILE A 559 15.52 -2.54 -23.61
C ILE A 559 14.33 -2.63 -22.65
N VAL A 560 13.13 -2.91 -23.17
CA VAL A 560 11.92 -3.02 -22.36
C VAL A 560 12.03 -4.18 -21.36
N SER A 561 12.55 -5.33 -21.76
CA SER A 561 12.78 -6.45 -20.84
C SER A 561 13.77 -6.08 -19.73
N THR A 562 14.83 -5.33 -20.06
CA THR A 562 15.80 -4.82 -19.08
C THR A 562 15.17 -3.82 -18.11
N LEU A 563 14.27 -2.96 -18.59
CA LEU A 563 13.56 -2.00 -17.74
C LEU A 563 12.53 -2.69 -16.81
N ILE A 564 11.91 -3.78 -17.27
CA ILE A 564 10.91 -4.52 -16.48
C ILE A 564 11.55 -5.47 -15.47
N ILE A 565 12.56 -6.23 -15.89
CA ILE A 565 13.16 -7.32 -15.10
C ILE A 565 14.39 -6.84 -14.32
N GLY A 566 15.03 -5.76 -14.76
CA GLY A 566 16.32 -5.29 -14.26
C GLY A 566 17.49 -5.57 -15.22
N ASP A 567 18.61 -4.88 -14.99
CA ASP A 567 19.83 -5.03 -15.80
C ASP A 567 20.50 -6.39 -15.55
N PRO A 568 20.61 -7.29 -16.55
CA PRO A 568 21.22 -8.61 -16.37
C PRO A 568 22.74 -8.56 -16.12
N CYS A 569 23.38 -7.39 -16.30
CA CYS A 569 24.79 -7.18 -16.01
C CYS A 569 25.04 -6.71 -14.57
N LYS A 570 23.99 -6.46 -13.80
CA LYS A 570 24.04 -6.31 -12.34
C LYS A 570 23.69 -7.65 -11.71
#